data_AF-A0A7W7T3W6-F1
#
_entry.id   AF-A0A7W7T3W6-F1
#
_cell.length_a   1.000
_cell.length_b   1.000
_cell.length_c   1.000
_cell.angle_alpha   90.00
_cell.angle_beta   90.00
_cell.angle_gamma   90.00
#
_symmetry.space_group_name_H-M   'P 1'
#
loop_
_entity.id
_entity.type
_entity.pdbx_description
1 polymer ?
#
loop_
_entity_poly.entity_id
_entity_poly.type
_entity_poly.pdbx_seq_one_letter_code
_entity_poly.pdbx_strand_id
1 'polypeptide(L)'
;MIDFEALRADGSWRLTWVDGRLDEAVFRAVPETADGRRALVEALGADASDPERWEAALVEALLVDPVSVGLRRLELHLTDFHHSARRAASAVATYRREQLSELYFGHDFEFLYENAQTSTGGWIDPEKHLADGFVGEAGAGFWAALPALRELTVEGAALFDDIDGAVLGNLTDLRLRGAVLAGGEVLPGRAPSVVTLVLDLESDVHGVACPVELLDELDPARFPGLRHLDLGRVEFDAGDVEILAALAGSAIVPRLESLTIRQLVVADHDVEAVGRSVDAFAHLRLSAAGAGAVEPDGVLPAT
;
A
#
# COMPACT_ATOMS: atom_id res chain seq x y z
N MET A 1 -6.16 29.95 10.15
CA MET A 1 -7.13 29.50 9.14
C MET A 1 -6.34 29.33 7.87
N ILE A 2 -6.36 28.16 7.27
CA ILE A 2 -5.52 27.88 6.11
C ILE A 2 -6.01 28.62 4.88
N ASP A 3 -5.07 29.11 4.06
CA ASP A 3 -5.36 29.68 2.77
C ASP A 3 -5.47 28.57 1.71
N PHE A 4 -6.70 28.12 1.44
CA PHE A 4 -6.97 27.10 0.44
C PHE A 4 -6.69 27.56 -0.99
N GLU A 5 -6.74 28.87 -1.26
CA GLU A 5 -6.39 29.37 -2.59
C GLU A 5 -4.89 29.25 -2.79
N ALA A 6 -4.09 29.60 -1.78
CA ALA A 6 -2.64 29.42 -1.83
C ALA A 6 -2.23 27.94 -1.92
N LEU A 7 -2.87 27.04 -1.14
CA LEU A 7 -2.62 25.59 -1.27
C LEU A 7 -2.97 25.05 -2.66
N ARG A 8 -4.08 25.49 -3.26
CA ARG A 8 -4.45 25.08 -4.62
C ARG A 8 -3.50 25.67 -5.66
N ALA A 9 -3.05 26.92 -5.47
CA ALA A 9 -2.12 27.60 -6.38
C ALA A 9 -0.73 26.95 -6.38
N ASP A 10 -0.30 26.34 -5.27
CA ASP A 10 0.93 25.53 -5.21
C ASP A 10 0.88 24.32 -6.16
N GLY A 11 -0.31 23.81 -6.45
CA GLY A 11 -0.53 22.72 -7.40
C GLY A 11 -0.27 21.31 -6.85
N SER A 12 0.32 21.16 -5.65
CA SER A 12 0.54 19.84 -5.05
C SER A 12 -0.74 19.17 -4.51
N TRP A 13 -1.79 19.96 -4.29
CA TRP A 13 -3.08 19.48 -3.80
C TRP A 13 -4.15 19.49 -4.89
N ARG A 14 -4.77 18.33 -5.11
CA ARG A 14 -6.05 18.23 -5.82
C ARG A 14 -7.16 18.01 -4.79
N LEU A 15 -8.08 18.96 -4.70
CA LEU A 15 -9.15 18.99 -3.69
C LEU A 15 -10.52 18.92 -4.35
N THR A 16 -11.32 17.91 -4.01
CA THR A 16 -12.71 17.74 -4.48
C THR A 16 -13.68 18.20 -3.40
N TRP A 17 -14.68 19.00 -3.78
CA TRP A 17 -15.69 19.55 -2.87
C TRP A 17 -17.09 19.10 -3.29
N VAL A 18 -17.88 18.63 -2.34
CA VAL A 18 -19.28 18.21 -2.54
C VAL A 18 -20.14 18.94 -1.52
N ASP A 19 -21.18 19.63 -2.00
CA ASP A 19 -22.12 20.39 -1.15
C ASP A 19 -21.44 21.32 -0.13
N GLY A 20 -20.33 21.96 -0.53
CA GLY A 20 -19.58 22.89 0.32
C GLY A 20 -18.66 22.24 1.36
N ARG A 21 -18.46 20.92 1.30
CA ARG A 21 -17.54 20.17 2.17
C ARG A 21 -16.38 19.61 1.36
N LEU A 22 -15.19 19.59 1.96
CA LEU A 22 -14.04 18.90 1.38
C LEU A 22 -14.30 17.39 1.49
N ASP A 23 -14.35 16.73 0.33
CA ASP A 23 -14.76 15.33 0.19
C ASP A 23 -13.58 14.41 -0.10
N GLU A 24 -12.70 14.85 -1.00
CA GLU A 24 -11.49 14.11 -1.39
C GLU A 24 -10.30 15.06 -1.42
N ALA A 25 -9.13 14.54 -1.01
CA ALA A 25 -7.87 15.25 -1.12
C ALA A 25 -6.78 14.30 -1.62
N VAL A 26 -6.06 14.72 -2.67
CA VAL A 26 -4.92 13.99 -3.23
C VAL A 26 -3.71 14.91 -3.22
N PHE A 27 -2.66 14.49 -2.50
CA PHE A 27 -1.38 15.17 -2.45
C PHE A 27 -0.38 14.46 -3.36
N ARG A 28 0.24 15.23 -4.25
CA ARG A 28 1.42 14.85 -5.03
C ARG A 28 2.30 16.08 -5.15
N ALA A 29 3.49 16.07 -4.57
CA ALA A 29 4.39 17.21 -4.66
C ALA A 29 4.70 17.54 -6.13
N VAL A 30 4.36 18.75 -6.59
CA VAL A 30 4.76 19.15 -7.95
C VAL A 30 6.23 19.61 -7.94
N PRO A 31 7.01 19.30 -8.99
CA PRO A 31 8.36 19.81 -9.16
C PRO A 31 8.37 21.34 -9.09
N GLU A 32 9.40 21.88 -8.44
CA GLU A 32 9.44 23.23 -7.90
C GLU A 32 9.11 24.36 -8.89
N THR A 33 8.34 25.35 -8.44
CA THR A 33 8.49 26.75 -8.86
C THR A 33 8.93 27.55 -7.61
N ALA A 34 10.24 27.58 -7.38
CA ALA A 34 10.91 27.83 -6.09
C ALA A 34 10.37 28.98 -5.22
N ASP A 35 10.00 30.12 -5.81
CA ASP A 35 9.68 31.31 -5.01
C ASP A 35 8.28 31.26 -4.37
N GLY A 36 7.31 30.62 -5.02
CA GLY A 36 5.91 30.59 -4.54
C GLY A 36 5.73 29.68 -3.33
N ARG A 37 6.31 28.47 -3.39
CA ARG A 37 6.20 27.48 -2.32
C ARG A 37 6.92 27.90 -1.05
N ARG A 38 8.12 28.49 -1.18
CA ARG A 38 8.87 29.00 -0.03
C ARG A 38 8.06 29.99 0.80
N ALA A 39 7.46 30.99 0.13
CA ALA A 39 6.63 32.00 0.79
C ALA A 39 5.39 31.40 1.46
N LEU A 40 4.76 30.41 0.80
CA LEU A 40 3.63 29.67 1.38
C LEU A 40 4.05 28.90 2.64
N VAL A 41 5.16 28.16 2.60
CA VAL A 41 5.68 27.40 3.76
C VAL A 41 6.04 28.33 4.93
N GLU A 42 6.65 29.49 4.64
CA GLU A 42 6.93 30.51 5.64
C GLU A 42 5.63 31.06 6.27
N ALA A 43 4.61 31.32 5.44
CA ALA A 43 3.29 31.76 5.91
C ALA A 43 2.55 30.70 6.74
N LEU A 44 2.81 29.41 6.48
CA LEU A 44 2.35 28.28 7.29
C LEU A 44 3.13 28.13 8.62
N GLY A 45 4.18 28.93 8.84
CA GLY A 45 4.98 28.93 10.06
C GLY A 45 6.02 27.81 10.14
N ALA A 46 6.35 27.19 9.01
CA ALA A 46 7.37 26.13 8.92
C ALA A 46 8.72 26.68 8.44
N ASP A 47 9.77 25.87 8.58
CA ASP A 47 11.11 26.23 8.14
C ASP A 47 11.20 26.28 6.60
N ALA A 48 11.19 27.50 6.07
CA ALA A 48 11.28 27.76 4.64
C ALA A 48 12.71 27.67 4.08
N SER A 49 13.71 27.31 4.90
CA SER A 49 15.10 27.16 4.45
C SER A 49 15.47 25.75 4.00
N ASP A 50 14.65 24.75 4.36
CA ASP A 50 14.86 23.33 4.05
C ASP A 50 13.73 22.79 3.15
N PRO A 51 13.94 22.72 1.82
CA PRO A 51 12.92 22.27 0.88
C PRO A 51 12.36 20.87 1.14
N GLU A 52 13.16 19.96 1.70
CA GLU A 52 12.70 18.59 2.00
C GLU A 52 11.64 18.56 3.11
N ARG A 53 11.49 19.65 3.88
CA ARG A 53 10.46 19.79 4.92
C ARG A 53 9.19 20.46 4.44
N TRP A 54 9.20 21.03 3.24
CA TRP A 54 8.07 21.79 2.72
C TRP A 54 6.86 20.90 2.46
N GLU A 55 7.08 19.71 1.91
CA GLU A 55 6.04 18.69 1.74
C GLU A 55 5.29 18.44 3.05
N ALA A 56 6.02 18.18 4.12
CA ALA A 56 5.43 17.91 5.43
C ALA A 56 4.59 19.08 5.94
N ALA A 57 5.04 20.33 5.71
CA ALA A 57 4.28 21.52 6.10
C ALA A 57 2.97 21.66 5.30
N LEU A 58 3.00 21.41 3.99
CA LEU A 58 1.82 21.45 3.12
C LEU A 58 0.81 20.36 3.49
N VAL A 59 1.30 19.16 3.79
CA VAL A 59 0.47 18.02 4.22
C VAL A 59 -0.19 18.30 5.56
N GLU A 60 0.61 18.70 6.55
CA GLU A 60 0.13 19.00 7.90
C GLU A 60 -0.91 20.12 7.88
N ALA A 61 -0.65 21.21 7.15
CA ALA A 61 -1.55 22.35 7.11
C ALA A 61 -2.98 21.96 6.71
N LEU A 62 -3.15 21.14 5.67
CA LEU A 62 -4.49 20.68 5.28
C LEU A 62 -5.11 19.78 6.34
N LEU A 63 -4.36 18.79 6.82
CA LEU A 63 -4.90 17.71 7.64
C LEU A 63 -5.20 18.14 9.08
N VAL A 64 -4.52 19.15 9.62
CA VAL A 64 -4.86 19.72 10.93
C VAL A 64 -6.00 20.74 10.87
N ASP A 65 -6.38 21.22 9.68
CA ASP A 65 -7.54 22.10 9.53
C ASP A 65 -8.85 21.31 9.70
N PRO A 66 -9.81 21.79 10.52
CA PRO A 66 -11.08 21.11 10.75
C PRO A 66 -11.90 20.80 9.49
N VAL A 67 -11.68 21.51 8.37
CA VAL A 67 -12.42 21.20 7.13
C VAL A 67 -12.12 19.79 6.62
N SER A 68 -10.94 19.25 6.93
CA SER A 68 -10.50 17.93 6.49
C SER A 68 -11.16 16.78 7.26
N VAL A 69 -11.87 17.06 8.35
CA VAL A 69 -12.52 16.03 9.19
C VAL A 69 -13.56 15.24 8.40
N GLY A 70 -14.18 15.87 7.40
CA GLY A 70 -15.21 15.27 6.55
C GLY A 70 -14.70 14.50 5.34
N LEU A 71 -13.38 14.35 5.17
CA LEU A 71 -12.81 13.61 4.04
C LEU A 71 -13.34 12.18 4.00
N ARG A 72 -13.75 11.73 2.81
CA ARG A 72 -14.08 10.33 2.51
C ARG A 72 -12.93 9.59 1.85
N ARG A 73 -12.12 10.30 1.07
CA ARG A 73 -10.93 9.76 0.38
C ARG A 73 -9.72 10.66 0.62
N LEU A 74 -8.60 10.04 0.95
CA LEU A 74 -7.31 10.71 1.09
C LEU A 74 -6.25 9.91 0.35
N GLU A 75 -5.45 10.60 -0.47
CA GLU A 75 -4.25 10.02 -1.04
C GLU A 75 -3.04 10.90 -0.73
N LEU A 76 -2.02 10.31 -0.12
CA LEU A 76 -0.75 10.94 0.19
C LEU A 76 0.37 10.22 -0.55
N HIS A 77 0.84 10.84 -1.63
CA HIS A 77 2.00 10.40 -2.41
C HIS A 77 3.19 11.29 -2.01
N LEU A 78 4.01 10.77 -1.11
CA LEU A 78 5.08 11.47 -0.42
C LEU A 78 6.38 11.34 -1.21
N THR A 79 7.02 12.46 -1.55
CA THR A 79 8.35 12.47 -2.18
C THR A 79 9.45 12.54 -1.11
N ASP A 80 9.23 13.31 -0.03
CA ASP A 80 10.18 13.48 1.07
C ASP A 80 9.74 12.71 2.32
N PHE A 81 9.34 11.44 2.13
CA PHE A 81 8.75 10.59 3.16
C PHE A 81 9.60 10.45 4.44
N HIS A 82 10.93 10.60 4.36
CA HIS A 82 11.85 10.62 5.51
C HIS A 82 11.60 11.80 6.46
N HIS A 83 11.05 12.91 5.97
CA HIS A 83 10.61 14.03 6.81
C HIS A 83 9.08 14.10 6.94
N SER A 84 8.34 13.61 5.95
CA SER A 84 6.89 13.84 5.84
C SER A 84 6.02 12.71 6.40
N ALA A 85 6.43 11.44 6.34
CA ALA A 85 5.56 10.32 6.70
C ALA A 85 5.06 10.40 8.15
N ARG A 86 5.97 10.56 9.12
CA ARG A 86 5.61 10.72 10.53
C ARG A 86 4.69 11.92 10.78
N ARG A 87 4.97 13.05 10.12
CA ARG A 87 4.19 14.29 10.29
C ARG A 87 2.80 14.15 9.66
N ALA A 88 2.71 13.54 8.48
CA ALA A 88 1.46 13.21 7.83
C ALA A 88 0.59 12.28 8.68
N ALA A 89 1.18 11.21 9.22
CA ALA A 89 0.49 10.29 10.12
C ALA A 89 -0.04 11.00 11.38
N SER A 90 0.78 11.86 11.98
CA SER A 90 0.39 12.67 13.14
C SER A 90 -0.73 13.68 12.81
N ALA A 91 -0.68 14.28 11.62
CA ALA A 91 -1.70 15.23 11.17
C ALA A 91 -3.04 14.54 10.85
N VAL A 92 -3.01 13.35 10.26
CA VAL A 92 -4.22 12.51 10.12
C VAL A 92 -4.81 12.22 11.50
N ALA A 93 -3.97 11.82 12.45
CA ALA A 93 -4.35 11.47 13.83
C ALA A 93 -4.85 12.63 14.69
N THR A 94 -4.73 13.89 14.21
CA THR A 94 -5.22 15.08 14.93
C THR A 94 -6.74 15.02 15.20
N TYR A 95 -7.48 14.37 14.30
CA TYR A 95 -8.91 14.15 14.46
C TYR A 95 -9.25 12.68 14.20
N ARG A 96 -10.29 12.19 14.89
CA ARG A 96 -10.94 10.94 14.52
C ARG A 96 -11.72 11.14 13.22
N ARG A 97 -11.36 10.39 12.17
CA ARG A 97 -11.89 10.49 10.80
C ARG A 97 -13.04 9.52 10.62
N GLU A 98 -14.23 9.92 11.06
CA GLU A 98 -15.44 9.08 11.04
C GLU A 98 -15.98 8.81 9.62
N GLN A 99 -15.44 9.46 8.59
CA GLN A 99 -15.92 9.35 7.21
C GLN A 99 -14.86 8.87 6.23
N LEU A 100 -13.58 8.85 6.63
CA LEU A 100 -12.48 8.48 5.74
C LEU A 100 -12.51 6.97 5.51
N SER A 101 -13.03 6.56 4.35
CA SER A 101 -13.21 5.16 3.96
C SER A 101 -12.13 4.65 3.03
N GLU A 102 -11.48 5.53 2.28
CA GLU A 102 -10.43 5.20 1.31
C GLU A 102 -9.14 5.96 1.66
N LEU A 103 -8.03 5.24 1.81
CA LEU A 103 -6.72 5.82 2.08
C LEU A 103 -5.65 5.21 1.17
N TYR A 104 -4.90 6.09 0.50
CA TYR A 104 -3.57 5.78 -0.01
C TYR A 104 -2.53 6.52 0.82
N PHE A 105 -1.51 5.81 1.32
CA PHE A 105 -0.41 6.41 2.06
C PHE A 105 0.91 5.78 1.61
N GLY A 106 1.79 6.57 1.03
CA GLY A 106 3.04 6.01 0.55
C GLY A 106 3.90 6.97 -0.23
N HIS A 107 4.95 6.42 -0.83
CA HIS A 107 5.79 7.07 -1.83
C HIS A 107 5.86 6.17 -3.06
N ASP A 108 5.83 6.76 -4.24
CA ASP A 108 5.96 6.00 -5.48
C ASP A 108 7.40 5.45 -5.57
N PHE A 109 7.56 4.16 -5.86
CA PHE A 109 8.86 3.53 -6.09
C PHE A 109 8.80 2.60 -7.30
N GLU A 110 9.92 2.41 -7.99
CA GLU A 110 10.06 1.38 -9.03
C GLU A 110 10.52 0.07 -8.40
N PHE A 111 11.45 0.13 -7.44
CA PHE A 111 11.93 -1.04 -6.70
C PHE A 111 11.89 -0.83 -5.16
N LEU A 112 11.69 -1.91 -4.39
CA LEU A 112 11.29 -1.92 -2.97
C LEU A 112 12.07 -1.02 -1.98
N TYR A 113 13.32 -1.33 -1.65
CA TYR A 113 14.30 -0.44 -0.98
C TYR A 113 15.13 0.46 -1.94
N GLU A 114 14.56 0.98 -3.04
CA GLU A 114 15.35 1.74 -4.00
C GLU A 114 15.83 2.96 -3.26
N ASN A 115 17.04 3.43 -3.56
CA ASN A 115 17.39 4.74 -3.07
C ASN A 115 16.35 5.71 -3.61
N ALA A 116 15.51 6.24 -2.75
CA ALA A 116 14.46 7.14 -3.17
C ALA A 116 15.06 8.52 -3.37
N GLN A 117 14.67 9.18 -4.46
CA GLN A 117 15.12 10.52 -4.74
C GLN A 117 14.26 11.55 -3.99
N THR A 118 14.90 12.41 -3.21
CA THR A 118 14.22 13.50 -2.49
C THR A 118 13.85 14.64 -3.44
N SER A 119 13.01 15.57 -2.98
CA SER A 119 12.67 16.77 -3.75
C SER A 119 13.87 17.64 -4.11
N THR A 120 14.98 17.53 -3.38
CA THR A 120 16.24 18.24 -3.66
C THR A 120 17.20 17.44 -4.55
N GLY A 121 16.80 16.23 -4.97
CA GLY A 121 17.61 15.30 -5.74
C GLY A 121 18.60 14.49 -4.90
N GLY A 122 18.52 14.58 -3.57
CA GLY A 122 19.26 13.72 -2.65
C GLY A 122 18.78 12.28 -2.71
N TRP A 123 19.53 11.37 -2.09
CA TRP A 123 19.18 9.95 -2.02
C TRP A 123 18.93 9.55 -0.58
N ILE A 124 17.82 8.84 -0.35
CA ILE A 124 17.51 8.20 0.93
C ILE A 124 17.73 6.71 0.76
N ASP A 125 18.41 6.12 1.73
CA ASP A 125 18.56 4.67 1.85
C ASP A 125 17.51 4.17 2.86
N PRO A 126 16.43 3.50 2.42
CA PRO A 126 15.36 3.03 3.30
C PRO A 126 15.84 2.01 4.34
N GLU A 127 16.95 1.30 4.09
CA GLU A 127 17.47 0.27 5.00
C GLU A 127 17.87 0.84 6.36
N LYS A 128 18.27 2.12 6.39
CA LYS A 128 18.60 2.84 7.63
C LYS A 128 17.43 2.99 8.58
N HIS A 129 16.20 2.79 8.09
CA HIS A 129 14.96 2.94 8.83
C HIS A 129 14.21 1.62 9.02
N LEU A 130 14.79 0.48 8.62
CA LEU A 130 14.14 -0.83 8.73
C LEU A 130 13.69 -1.14 10.16
N ALA A 131 14.45 -0.78 11.19
CA ALA A 131 14.10 -1.16 12.56
C ALA A 131 12.94 -0.33 13.16
N ASP A 132 12.82 0.95 12.79
CA ASP A 132 11.94 1.90 13.47
C ASP A 132 10.72 2.32 12.62
N GLY A 133 10.84 2.17 11.30
CA GLY A 133 9.91 2.69 10.31
C GLY A 133 9.89 4.23 10.21
N PHE A 134 9.46 4.75 9.07
CA PHE A 134 9.40 6.21 8.84
C PHE A 134 8.31 6.92 9.64
N VAL A 135 7.21 6.23 9.95
CA VAL A 135 6.12 6.76 10.77
C VAL A 135 6.44 6.65 12.26
N GLY A 136 7.14 5.58 12.67
CA GLY A 136 7.49 5.29 14.06
C GLY A 136 6.28 5.30 15.00
N GLU A 137 6.45 5.84 16.20
CA GLU A 137 5.43 5.85 17.27
C GLU A 137 4.11 6.55 16.91
N ALA A 138 4.06 7.33 15.82
CA ALA A 138 2.81 7.95 15.35
C ALA A 138 1.80 6.93 14.79
N GLY A 139 2.24 5.71 14.45
CA GLY A 139 1.41 4.67 13.83
C GLY A 139 0.19 4.28 14.69
N ALA A 140 0.36 4.13 16.00
CA ALA A 140 -0.75 3.75 16.88
C ALA A 140 -1.88 4.80 16.88
N GLY A 141 -1.52 6.09 16.93
CA GLY A 141 -2.48 7.19 16.85
C GLY A 141 -3.13 7.30 15.47
N PHE A 142 -2.36 7.04 14.41
CA PHE A 142 -2.82 7.03 13.03
C PHE A 142 -3.92 6.00 12.81
N TRP A 143 -3.70 4.73 13.16
CA TRP A 143 -4.70 3.68 12.98
C TRP A 143 -5.96 3.91 13.82
N ALA A 144 -5.81 4.36 15.07
CA ALA A 144 -6.93 4.66 15.95
C ALA A 144 -7.82 5.82 15.44
N ALA A 145 -7.27 6.69 14.60
CA ALA A 145 -7.99 7.82 14.01
C ALA A 145 -8.85 7.43 12.79
N LEU A 146 -8.79 6.18 12.31
CA LEU A 146 -9.39 5.74 11.05
C LEU A 146 -10.50 4.68 11.24
N PRO A 147 -11.52 4.92 12.09
CA PRO A 147 -12.52 3.90 12.42
C PRO A 147 -13.42 3.50 11.24
N ALA A 148 -13.54 4.35 10.22
CA ALA A 148 -14.40 4.12 9.06
C ALA A 148 -13.65 3.55 7.85
N LEU A 149 -12.34 3.31 7.96
CA LEU A 149 -11.50 2.88 6.85
C LEU A 149 -11.92 1.50 6.35
N ARG A 150 -12.12 1.39 5.04
CA ARG A 150 -12.53 0.17 4.33
C ARG A 150 -11.50 -0.27 3.31
N GLU A 151 -10.88 0.69 2.64
CA GLU A 151 -9.89 0.47 1.59
C GLU A 151 -8.58 1.16 1.98
N LEU A 152 -7.51 0.38 2.05
CA LEU A 152 -6.16 0.87 2.35
C LEU A 152 -5.20 0.42 1.28
N THR A 153 -4.49 1.38 0.68
CA THR A 153 -3.26 1.14 -0.06
C THR A 153 -2.09 1.73 0.70
N VAL A 154 -1.08 0.91 0.97
CA VAL A 154 0.22 1.38 1.48
C VAL A 154 1.27 1.09 0.43
N GLU A 155 2.09 2.09 0.12
CA GLU A 155 3.15 2.00 -0.89
C GLU A 155 4.49 2.50 -0.36
N GLY A 156 5.49 1.63 -0.34
CA GLY A 156 6.87 2.00 -0.01
C GLY A 156 7.60 0.90 0.76
N ALA A 157 8.73 1.27 1.36
CA ALA A 157 9.48 0.43 2.29
C ALA A 157 9.51 1.01 3.71
N ALA A 158 9.40 0.13 4.71
CA ALA A 158 9.58 0.44 6.13
C ALA A 158 8.79 1.67 6.60
N LEU A 159 7.52 1.81 6.19
CA LEU A 159 6.71 2.96 6.56
C LEU A 159 6.19 2.84 8.00
N PHE A 160 5.65 1.69 8.37
CA PHE A 160 4.97 1.47 9.66
C PHE A 160 5.63 0.33 10.43
N ASP A 161 5.59 0.36 11.76
CA ASP A 161 5.98 -0.81 12.57
C ASP A 161 5.02 -2.00 12.33
N ASP A 162 3.71 -1.73 12.35
CA ASP A 162 2.66 -2.68 11.97
C ASP A 162 1.44 -1.93 11.39
N ILE A 163 0.61 -2.63 10.64
CA ILE A 163 -0.75 -2.19 10.31
C ILE A 163 -1.69 -2.93 11.28
N ASP A 164 -2.19 -2.21 12.27
CA ASP A 164 -3.03 -2.79 13.33
C ASP A 164 -4.44 -3.12 12.80
N GLY A 165 -4.55 -4.29 12.15
CA GLY A 165 -5.82 -4.77 11.60
C GLY A 165 -6.86 -5.11 12.69
N ALA A 166 -6.46 -5.22 13.96
CA ALA A 166 -7.41 -5.39 15.05
C ALA A 166 -8.12 -4.06 15.40
N VAL A 167 -7.41 -2.94 15.28
CA VAL A 167 -7.99 -1.60 15.39
C VAL A 167 -8.79 -1.24 14.14
N LEU A 168 -8.31 -1.63 12.95
CA LEU A 168 -8.98 -1.40 11.67
C LEU A 168 -10.10 -2.42 11.39
N GLY A 169 -11.06 -2.53 12.30
CA GLY A 169 -12.13 -3.55 12.25
C GLY A 169 -13.07 -3.46 11.04
N ASN A 170 -13.06 -2.35 10.29
CA ASN A 170 -13.85 -2.17 9.07
C ASN A 170 -13.03 -2.32 7.77
N LEU A 171 -11.72 -2.53 7.86
CA LEU A 171 -10.85 -2.67 6.70
C LEU A 171 -11.15 -3.98 5.99
N THR A 172 -11.70 -3.89 4.78
CA THR A 172 -12.07 -5.05 3.95
C THR A 172 -11.10 -5.25 2.79
N ASP A 173 -10.48 -4.18 2.30
CA ASP A 173 -9.64 -4.21 1.11
C ASP A 173 -8.27 -3.62 1.44
N LEU A 174 -7.24 -4.47 1.35
CA LEU A 174 -5.87 -4.10 1.66
C LEU A 174 -4.98 -4.35 0.44
N ARG A 175 -4.28 -3.30 0.01
CA ARG A 175 -3.25 -3.38 -1.01
C ARG A 175 -1.91 -2.95 -0.42
N LEU A 176 -0.93 -3.84 -0.53
CA LEU A 176 0.43 -3.62 -0.06
C LEU A 176 1.33 -3.58 -1.29
N ARG A 177 1.90 -2.40 -1.54
CA ARG A 177 2.86 -2.17 -2.60
C ARG A 177 4.21 -2.04 -1.92
N GLY A 178 4.92 -3.16 -1.85
CA GLY A 178 6.21 -3.29 -1.20
C GLY A 178 6.22 -3.81 0.26
N ALA A 179 7.40 -3.79 0.89
CA ALA A 179 7.69 -4.20 2.26
C ALA A 179 7.46 -3.01 3.19
N VAL A 180 6.18 -2.68 3.31
CA VAL A 180 5.74 -1.44 3.95
C VAL A 180 5.95 -1.43 5.47
N LEU A 181 6.34 -2.57 6.06
CA LEU A 181 6.55 -2.71 7.50
C LEU A 181 8.03 -2.60 7.89
N ALA A 182 8.26 -2.07 9.09
CA ALA A 182 9.56 -2.09 9.74
C ALA A 182 9.93 -3.55 10.04
N GLY A 183 11.18 -3.91 9.78
CA GLY A 183 11.71 -5.27 9.80
C GLY A 183 11.77 -5.93 8.41
N GLY A 184 11.13 -5.32 7.40
CA GLY A 184 11.08 -5.82 6.03
C GLY A 184 9.90 -6.76 5.77
N GLU A 185 9.00 -6.92 6.75
CA GLU A 185 7.80 -7.70 6.60
C GLU A 185 6.86 -7.09 5.55
N VAL A 186 6.24 -7.97 4.78
CA VAL A 186 5.25 -7.59 3.77
C VAL A 186 3.85 -7.60 4.37
N LEU A 187 3.55 -8.56 5.24
CA LEU A 187 2.19 -8.80 5.74
C LEU A 187 2.01 -8.28 7.16
N PRO A 188 0.87 -7.64 7.47
CA PRO A 188 0.57 -7.23 8.84
C PRO A 188 0.43 -8.42 9.78
N GLY A 189 0.67 -8.21 11.07
CA GLY A 189 0.56 -9.26 12.07
C GLY A 189 -0.81 -9.96 12.05
N ARG A 190 -1.90 -9.19 11.93
CA ARG A 190 -3.26 -9.71 11.80
C ARG A 190 -4.18 -8.74 11.08
N ALA A 191 -5.05 -9.25 10.21
CA ALA A 191 -6.09 -8.45 9.56
C ALA A 191 -7.41 -9.23 9.46
N PRO A 192 -8.19 -9.32 10.57
CA PRO A 192 -9.32 -10.22 10.66
C PRO A 192 -10.50 -9.88 9.75
N SER A 193 -10.67 -8.60 9.42
CA SER A 193 -11.77 -8.09 8.60
C SER A 193 -11.45 -8.04 7.11
N VAL A 194 -10.18 -8.22 6.72
CA VAL A 194 -9.75 -8.15 5.33
C VAL A 194 -10.34 -9.31 4.55
N VAL A 195 -11.03 -8.97 3.46
CA VAL A 195 -11.67 -9.87 2.50
C VAL A 195 -10.86 -9.94 1.21
N THR A 196 -10.27 -8.82 0.80
CA THR A 196 -9.43 -8.70 -0.40
C THR A 196 -8.02 -8.28 0.00
N LEU A 197 -7.00 -9.07 -0.38
CA LEU A 197 -5.60 -8.74 -0.22
C LEU A 197 -4.91 -8.72 -1.58
N VAL A 198 -4.25 -7.60 -1.90
CA VAL A 198 -3.44 -7.42 -3.11
C VAL A 198 -2.00 -7.17 -2.71
N LEU A 199 -1.09 -8.01 -3.19
CA LEU A 199 0.36 -7.85 -3.00
C LEU A 199 0.99 -7.46 -4.33
N ASP A 200 1.70 -6.33 -4.32
CA ASP A 200 2.40 -5.75 -5.47
C ASP A 200 3.86 -5.56 -5.06
N LEU A 201 4.63 -6.62 -5.20
CA LEU A 201 5.98 -6.73 -4.64
C LEU A 201 7.06 -6.76 -5.72
N GLU A 202 6.66 -6.71 -7.00
CA GLU A 202 7.47 -6.87 -8.22
C GLU A 202 8.78 -7.60 -7.97
N SER A 203 9.85 -6.88 -7.65
CA SER A 203 11.08 -7.42 -7.05
C SER A 203 11.58 -6.48 -5.95
N ASP A 204 12.40 -6.98 -5.01
CA ASP A 204 13.09 -6.08 -4.09
C ASP A 204 14.20 -5.26 -4.80
N VAL A 205 14.90 -4.36 -4.10
CA VAL A 205 15.98 -3.55 -4.73
C VAL A 205 17.34 -4.14 -4.81
N HIS A 206 17.49 -5.29 -4.20
CA HIS A 206 18.59 -6.15 -4.55
C HIS A 206 18.22 -6.95 -5.82
N GLY A 207 17.02 -6.75 -6.39
CA GLY A 207 16.46 -7.57 -7.46
C GLY A 207 16.15 -8.99 -6.97
N VAL A 208 15.96 -9.16 -5.65
CA VAL A 208 15.67 -10.43 -5.02
C VAL A 208 14.15 -10.57 -4.94
N ALA A 209 13.69 -11.68 -5.48
CA ALA A 209 12.30 -12.04 -5.45
C ALA A 209 11.85 -12.40 -4.03
N CYS A 210 10.56 -12.32 -3.77
CA CYS A 210 10.00 -12.64 -2.46
C CYS A 210 10.24 -14.11 -2.11
N PRO A 211 10.61 -14.44 -0.86
CA PRO A 211 10.69 -15.84 -0.43
C PRO A 211 9.34 -16.51 -0.61
N VAL A 212 9.31 -17.71 -1.20
CA VAL A 212 8.08 -18.51 -1.33
C VAL A 212 7.43 -18.80 0.02
N GLU A 213 8.23 -18.83 1.10
CA GLU A 213 7.79 -18.96 2.49
C GLU A 213 6.84 -17.84 2.95
N LEU A 214 6.78 -16.70 2.25
CA LEU A 214 5.76 -15.67 2.49
C LEU A 214 4.34 -16.26 2.38
N LEU A 215 4.14 -17.31 1.58
CA LEU A 215 2.85 -17.98 1.43
C LEU A 215 2.43 -18.73 2.71
N ASP A 216 3.38 -19.14 3.55
CA ASP A 216 3.10 -19.79 4.84
C ASP A 216 2.59 -18.79 5.88
N GLU A 217 2.88 -17.50 5.69
CA GLU A 217 2.39 -16.42 6.54
C GLU A 217 0.90 -16.08 6.31
N LEU A 218 0.37 -16.45 5.15
CA LEU A 218 -1.05 -16.33 4.81
C LEU A 218 -1.85 -17.42 5.54
N ASP A 219 -2.01 -17.25 6.85
CA ASP A 219 -2.70 -18.20 7.71
C ASP A 219 -4.17 -17.79 8.00
N PRO A 220 -5.13 -18.73 7.97
CA PRO A 220 -6.53 -18.51 8.36
C PRO A 220 -6.80 -17.86 9.72
N ALA A 221 -5.91 -17.98 10.71
CA ALA A 221 -6.07 -17.32 12.01
C ALA A 221 -5.66 -15.85 11.97
N ARG A 222 -4.67 -15.51 11.12
CA ARG A 222 -4.26 -14.12 10.83
C ARG A 222 -5.26 -13.40 9.91
N PHE A 223 -5.78 -14.11 8.91
CA PHE A 223 -6.68 -13.59 7.87
C PHE A 223 -7.99 -14.40 7.74
N PRO A 224 -8.83 -14.47 8.78
CA PRO A 224 -10.06 -15.26 8.76
C PRO A 224 -11.10 -14.80 7.74
N GLY A 225 -11.10 -13.52 7.38
CA GLY A 225 -12.02 -12.92 6.41
C GLY A 225 -11.62 -13.12 4.94
N LEU A 226 -10.37 -13.47 4.65
CA LEU A 226 -9.80 -13.39 3.30
C LEU A 226 -10.49 -14.35 2.32
N ARG A 227 -10.92 -13.80 1.18
CA ARG A 227 -11.60 -14.51 0.08
C ARG A 227 -10.96 -14.23 -1.28
N HIS A 228 -10.34 -13.07 -1.45
CA HIS A 228 -9.73 -12.67 -2.70
C HIS A 228 -8.26 -12.36 -2.46
N LEU A 229 -7.37 -13.12 -3.12
CA LEU A 229 -5.94 -12.91 -3.04
C LEU A 229 -5.39 -12.60 -4.43
N ASP A 230 -4.67 -11.49 -4.55
CA ASP A 230 -3.99 -11.11 -5.79
C ASP A 230 -2.47 -11.06 -5.56
N LEU A 231 -1.78 -11.99 -6.22
CA LEU A 231 -0.33 -12.13 -6.30
C LEU A 231 0.17 -11.88 -7.73
N GLY A 232 -0.62 -11.20 -8.56
CA GLY A 232 -0.36 -11.00 -9.98
C GLY A 232 0.92 -10.24 -10.28
N ARG A 233 1.39 -9.44 -9.33
CA ARG A 233 2.64 -8.66 -9.39
C ARG A 233 3.62 -9.04 -8.27
N VAL A 234 3.60 -10.29 -7.84
CA VAL A 234 4.60 -10.84 -6.92
C VAL A 234 5.56 -11.72 -7.72
N GLU A 235 6.85 -11.40 -7.67
CA GLU A 235 7.91 -12.32 -8.07
C GLU A 235 8.39 -13.10 -6.85
N PHE A 236 8.41 -14.42 -6.95
CA PHE A 236 8.96 -15.30 -5.90
C PHE A 236 10.33 -15.84 -6.31
N ASP A 237 11.18 -16.13 -5.34
CA ASP A 237 12.53 -16.70 -5.51
C ASP A 237 12.55 -18.20 -5.84
N ALA A 238 11.36 -18.77 -6.05
CA ALA A 238 11.11 -20.16 -6.38
C ALA A 238 10.69 -20.34 -7.85
N GLY A 239 10.87 -21.57 -8.35
CA GLY A 239 10.36 -21.94 -9.68
C GLY A 239 8.83 -22.00 -9.70
N ASP A 240 8.22 -21.81 -10.87
CA ASP A 240 6.75 -21.75 -11.01
C ASP A 240 6.01 -23.01 -10.50
N VAL A 241 6.63 -24.19 -10.63
CA VAL A 241 6.08 -25.46 -10.10
C VAL A 241 6.11 -25.48 -8.56
N GLU A 242 7.15 -24.92 -7.97
CA GLU A 242 7.31 -24.82 -6.51
C GLU A 242 6.32 -23.81 -5.92
N ILE A 243 6.13 -22.67 -6.59
CA ILE A 243 5.08 -21.68 -6.22
C ILE A 243 3.69 -22.35 -6.24
N LEU A 244 3.37 -23.11 -7.30
CA LEU A 244 2.10 -23.84 -7.39
C LEU A 244 1.93 -24.89 -6.29
N ALA A 245 3.01 -25.62 -5.96
CA ALA A 245 2.99 -26.60 -4.89
C ALA A 245 2.78 -25.93 -3.51
N ALA A 246 3.47 -24.81 -3.26
CA ALA A 246 3.32 -24.02 -2.04
C ALA A 246 1.90 -23.46 -1.89
N LEU A 247 1.34 -22.87 -2.94
CA LEU A 247 -0.05 -22.41 -2.96
C LEU A 247 -1.04 -23.56 -2.72
N ALA A 248 -0.87 -24.69 -3.41
CA ALA A 248 -1.75 -25.85 -3.24
C ALA A 248 -1.67 -26.43 -1.81
N GLY A 249 -0.53 -26.30 -1.14
CA GLY A 249 -0.34 -26.69 0.26
C GLY A 249 -0.81 -25.65 1.28
N SER A 250 -1.09 -24.41 0.87
CA SER A 250 -1.42 -23.32 1.77
C SER A 250 -2.80 -23.49 2.41
N ALA A 251 -2.87 -23.22 3.71
CA ALA A 251 -4.11 -23.31 4.49
C ALA A 251 -5.15 -22.25 4.08
N ILE A 252 -4.76 -21.18 3.38
CA ILE A 252 -5.68 -20.12 2.94
C ILE A 252 -6.44 -20.49 1.67
N VAL A 253 -5.81 -21.25 0.76
CA VAL A 253 -6.35 -21.55 -0.57
C VAL A 253 -7.73 -22.22 -0.52
N PRO A 254 -8.00 -23.21 0.35
CA PRO A 254 -9.34 -23.81 0.49
C PRO A 254 -10.46 -22.84 0.88
N ARG A 255 -10.11 -21.62 1.34
CA ARG A 255 -11.07 -20.59 1.79
C ARG A 255 -11.24 -19.45 0.79
N LEU A 256 -10.34 -19.33 -0.17
CA LEU A 256 -10.42 -18.31 -1.20
C LEU A 256 -11.60 -18.60 -2.14
N GLU A 257 -12.13 -17.54 -2.73
CA GLU A 257 -13.10 -17.56 -3.82
C GLU A 257 -12.42 -17.17 -5.14
N SER A 258 -11.38 -16.33 -5.08
CA SER A 258 -10.54 -15.99 -6.22
C SER A 258 -9.07 -15.90 -5.84
N LEU A 259 -8.22 -16.33 -6.78
CA LEU A 259 -6.78 -16.21 -6.71
C LEU A 259 -6.26 -15.68 -8.05
N THR A 260 -5.60 -14.53 -8.02
CA THR A 260 -4.83 -14.01 -9.15
C THR A 260 -3.36 -14.30 -8.91
N ILE A 261 -2.69 -14.86 -9.92
CA ILE A 261 -1.23 -15.08 -9.90
C ILE A 261 -0.63 -14.52 -11.18
N ARG A 262 0.66 -14.24 -11.18
CA ARG A 262 1.38 -13.92 -12.43
C ARG A 262 1.25 -15.10 -13.41
N GLN A 263 1.48 -14.83 -14.69
CA GLN A 263 1.56 -15.92 -15.67
C GLN A 263 2.71 -16.86 -15.31
N LEU A 264 2.40 -18.14 -15.10
CA LEU A 264 3.37 -19.18 -14.79
C LEU A 264 3.74 -19.98 -16.05
N VAL A 265 5.00 -20.36 -16.17
CA VAL A 265 5.57 -21.15 -17.26
C VAL A 265 5.93 -22.54 -16.71
N VAL A 266 5.16 -23.54 -17.16
CA VAL A 266 5.38 -24.95 -16.79
C VAL A 266 6.02 -25.67 -17.96
N ALA A 267 7.17 -26.32 -17.73
CA ALA A 267 7.82 -27.14 -18.76
C ALA A 267 7.07 -28.47 -18.95
N ASP A 268 7.14 -29.06 -20.15
CA ASP A 268 6.42 -30.30 -20.49
C ASP A 268 6.70 -31.47 -19.52
N HIS A 269 7.90 -31.51 -18.93
CA HIS A 269 8.29 -32.56 -17.99
C HIS A 269 7.72 -32.36 -16.57
N ASP A 270 7.15 -31.19 -16.26
CA ASP A 270 6.58 -30.86 -14.95
C ASP A 270 5.05 -30.97 -14.91
N VAL A 271 4.41 -31.30 -16.04
CA VAL A 271 2.95 -31.39 -16.17
C VAL A 271 2.34 -32.37 -15.16
N GLU A 272 2.99 -33.50 -14.89
CA GLU A 272 2.51 -34.45 -13.87
C GLU A 272 2.58 -33.88 -12.44
N ALA A 273 3.58 -33.06 -12.14
CA ALA A 273 3.72 -32.43 -10.82
C ALA A 273 2.63 -31.38 -10.62
N VAL A 274 2.37 -30.56 -11.65
CA VAL A 274 1.30 -29.55 -11.64
C VAL A 274 -0.07 -30.21 -11.54
N GLY A 275 -0.31 -31.33 -12.24
CA GLY A 275 -1.59 -32.03 -12.22
C GLY A 275 -2.08 -32.39 -10.82
N ARG A 276 -1.17 -32.64 -9.86
CA ARG A 276 -1.52 -32.94 -8.45
C ARG A 276 -1.96 -31.70 -7.67
N SER A 277 -1.52 -30.51 -8.09
CA SER A 277 -1.87 -29.24 -7.46
C SER A 277 -3.20 -28.67 -7.98
N VAL A 278 -3.63 -29.03 -9.20
CA VAL A 278 -4.86 -28.49 -9.81
C VAL A 278 -6.11 -28.74 -8.97
N ASP A 279 -6.20 -29.90 -8.32
CA ASP A 279 -7.35 -30.26 -7.48
C ASP A 279 -7.52 -29.28 -6.30
N ALA A 280 -6.43 -28.71 -5.78
CA ALA A 280 -6.47 -27.74 -4.69
C ALA A 280 -7.10 -26.40 -5.11
N PHE A 281 -7.18 -26.13 -6.42
CA PHE A 281 -7.71 -24.89 -6.97
C PHE A 281 -9.08 -25.06 -7.65
N ALA A 282 -9.66 -26.27 -7.62
CA ALA A 282 -10.87 -26.58 -8.38
C ALA A 282 -12.09 -25.71 -8.01
N HIS A 283 -12.14 -25.18 -6.79
CA HIS A 283 -13.20 -24.27 -6.33
C HIS A 283 -12.95 -22.79 -6.65
N LEU A 284 -11.75 -22.44 -7.15
CA LEU A 284 -11.32 -21.06 -7.30
C LEU A 284 -11.64 -20.49 -8.68
N ARG A 285 -11.97 -19.20 -8.68
CA ARG A 285 -11.82 -18.38 -9.88
C ARG A 285 -10.34 -18.00 -10.01
N LEU A 286 -9.67 -18.64 -10.97
CA LEU A 286 -8.27 -18.39 -11.27
C LEU A 286 -8.15 -17.36 -12.40
N SER A 287 -7.28 -16.38 -12.20
CA SER A 287 -6.86 -15.45 -13.26
C SER A 287 -5.35 -15.32 -13.30
N ALA A 288 -4.79 -15.26 -14.51
CA ALA A 288 -3.40 -14.89 -14.73
C ALA A 288 -3.30 -13.40 -15.01
N ALA A 289 -2.42 -12.68 -14.31
CA ALA A 289 -2.18 -11.26 -14.57
C ALA A 289 -1.75 -11.06 -16.04
N GLY A 290 -2.39 -10.09 -16.73
CA GLY A 290 -2.13 -9.80 -18.14
C GLY A 290 -2.90 -10.65 -19.16
N ALA A 291 -3.60 -11.71 -18.74
CA ALA A 291 -4.52 -12.46 -19.58
C ALA A 291 -5.97 -12.05 -19.25
N GLY A 292 -6.75 -11.62 -20.25
CA GLY A 292 -8.19 -11.45 -20.07
C GLY A 292 -8.82 -12.74 -19.54
N ALA A 293 -9.76 -12.62 -18.60
CA ALA A 293 -10.37 -13.71 -17.85
C ALA A 293 -10.59 -14.98 -18.71
N VAL A 294 -9.99 -16.09 -18.28
CA VAL A 294 -10.31 -17.42 -18.83
C VAL A 294 -11.60 -17.87 -18.15
N GLU A 295 -12.72 -17.82 -18.87
CA GLU A 295 -13.95 -18.45 -18.40
C GLU A 295 -13.74 -19.96 -18.23
N PRO A 296 -14.27 -20.57 -17.16
CA PRO A 296 -14.16 -22.00 -16.94
C PRO A 296 -15.22 -22.71 -17.79
N ASP A 297 -15.03 -22.76 -19.11
CA ASP A 297 -15.78 -23.65 -19.99
C ASP A 297 -15.00 -23.86 -21.30
N GLY A 298 -14.27 -24.97 -21.36
CA GLY A 298 -13.44 -25.29 -22.52
C GLY A 298 -12.89 -26.71 -22.48
N VAL A 299 -13.77 -27.67 -22.76
CA VAL A 299 -13.49 -29.08 -23.06
C VAL A 299 -12.18 -29.25 -23.85
N LEU A 300 -11.25 -30.05 -23.31
CA LEU A 300 -10.10 -30.56 -24.04
C LEU A 300 -10.58 -31.36 -25.28
N PRO A 301 -10.21 -31.01 -26.51
CA PRO A 301 -10.40 -31.93 -27.62
C PRO A 301 -9.36 -33.05 -27.49
N ALA A 302 -9.86 -34.27 -27.41
CA ALA A 302 -9.05 -35.45 -27.62
C ALA A 302 -8.67 -35.55 -29.11
N THR A 303 -7.36 -35.57 -29.39
CA THR A 303 -6.69 -36.46 -30.37
C THR A 303 -5.19 -36.42 -30.15
#